data_AF-A0A7C8EPP8-F1
#
_entry.id   AF-A0A7C8EPP8-F1
#
_cell.length_a   1.000
_cell.length_b   1.000
_cell.length_c   1.000
_cell.angle_alpha   90.00
_cell.angle_beta   90.00
_cell.angle_gamma   90.00
#
_symmetry.space_group_name_H-M   'P 1'
#
loop_
_entity.id
_entity.type
_entity.pdbx_description
1 polymer ?
#
loop_
_entity_poly.entity_id
_entity_poly.type
_entity_poly.pdbx_seq_one_letter_code
_entity_poly.pdbx_strand_id
1 'polypeptide(L)'
;MKVPKLTIDNLNIEVRAGTTILEAAGLLGIEIPAMCFLSGCKPSTSCMLCVVKIIGKTGLVPACGMKVEDGMLVQTDTQEVAEARRAALELLLSDHIGDCLGPCQVTCPAGMNIPLMIRQIARGGLSGAIETIKKDIALPAVLGRICPAPCEKACRRRAYDQPVAVCLLKRYAADIDLASEQPYLPVCKPSSGMNVAIAGAGPAGLAAAYYLQRKGHQVTCFDENDRAGGMLRYGVDKKLLPETVLDKETSMIFGLGAIFKGDTKIGTDISVQELAVDFDAVFIATGPIQNDDPAWSSLEKGQEGIAINSGNYETSLKGVFAGGDCVGRRKLAVRAAAHGKEAAVSIDQYLSGKPVTGSEKTFNSRIGKLRDDEINNFLRNASDSPREVPARKYDGFEPEQAQREAQRCLDCDCRKPVDCKLRRYATEYGARQNRYKNERRLFTQKAQHPDVIYEPGKCIKCGLCIQIAAEAKERLGLTFIGRGFDVQVAVPFGRSISEGLKKAAAKCVQSCPTGALAFKNT
;
A
#
# COMPACT_ATOMS: atom_id res chain seq x y z
N MET A 1 21.32 34.43 -31.37
CA MET A 1 21.76 33.98 -30.03
C MET A 1 22.28 32.56 -30.15
N LYS A 2 23.44 32.24 -29.55
CA LYS A 2 24.00 30.87 -29.60
C LYS A 2 23.05 29.92 -28.87
N VAL A 3 22.64 28.84 -29.52
CA VAL A 3 21.78 27.79 -28.93
C VAL A 3 22.70 26.88 -28.11
N PRO A 4 22.56 26.82 -26.77
CA PRO A 4 23.41 25.96 -25.96
C PRO A 4 23.21 24.48 -26.28
N LYS A 5 24.30 23.75 -26.43
CA LYS A 5 24.31 22.29 -26.57
C LYS A 5 24.83 21.64 -25.29
N LEU A 6 24.24 20.53 -24.88
CA LEU A 6 24.73 19.72 -23.75
C LEU A 6 24.51 18.23 -24.00
N THR A 7 25.23 17.42 -23.23
CA THR A 7 25.08 15.96 -23.17
C THR A 7 24.56 15.57 -21.78
N ILE A 8 23.48 14.78 -21.72
CA ILE A 8 22.95 14.19 -20.47
C ILE A 8 22.91 12.67 -20.66
N ASP A 9 23.65 11.93 -19.83
CA ASP A 9 23.73 10.46 -19.88
C ASP A 9 23.98 9.90 -21.31
N ASN A 10 24.94 10.51 -22.01
CA ASN A 10 25.35 10.23 -23.40
C ASN A 10 24.36 10.66 -24.50
N LEU A 11 23.25 11.33 -24.14
CA LEU A 11 22.31 11.90 -25.10
C LEU A 11 22.56 13.40 -25.29
N ASN A 12 22.72 13.81 -26.55
CA ASN A 12 22.95 15.21 -26.92
C ASN A 12 21.63 15.93 -27.17
N ILE A 13 21.54 17.18 -26.73
CA ILE A 13 20.39 18.05 -27.03
C ILE A 13 20.82 19.51 -27.20
N GLU A 14 20.10 20.23 -28.05
CA GLU A 14 20.17 21.67 -28.17
C GLU A 14 18.91 22.29 -27.56
N VAL A 15 19.07 23.31 -26.71
CA VAL A 15 17.95 23.93 -26.00
C VAL A 15 17.97 25.45 -26.13
N ARG A 16 16.86 26.10 -25.82
CA ARG A 16 16.82 27.57 -25.80
C ARG A 16 17.67 28.12 -24.66
N ALA A 17 18.30 29.28 -24.85
CA ALA A 17 19.01 29.95 -23.78
C ALA A 17 18.09 30.19 -22.58
N GLY A 18 18.58 29.93 -21.36
CA GLY A 18 17.80 30.03 -20.13
C GLY A 18 17.01 28.76 -19.77
N THR A 19 17.06 27.69 -20.57
CA THR A 19 16.55 26.37 -20.18
C THR A 19 17.38 25.80 -19.03
N THR A 20 16.74 25.15 -18.06
CA THR A 20 17.41 24.44 -16.95
C THR A 20 17.82 23.03 -17.35
N ILE A 21 18.76 22.42 -16.62
CA ILE A 21 19.13 21.01 -16.84
C ILE A 21 17.91 20.10 -16.65
N LEU A 22 17.06 20.37 -15.65
CA LEU A 22 15.85 19.57 -15.41
C LEU A 22 14.88 19.61 -16.60
N GLU A 23 14.66 20.79 -17.19
CA GLU A 23 13.82 20.94 -18.39
C GLU A 23 14.45 20.23 -19.59
N ALA A 24 15.76 20.37 -19.79
CA ALA A 24 16.48 19.71 -20.88
C ALA A 24 16.42 18.18 -20.78
N ALA A 25 16.60 17.61 -19.58
CA ALA A 25 16.44 16.19 -19.32
C ALA A 25 15.02 15.70 -19.63
N GLY A 26 14.00 16.48 -19.26
CA GLY A 26 12.61 16.19 -19.59
C GLY A 26 12.33 16.11 -21.10
N LEU A 27 12.97 16.96 -21.91
CA LEU A 27 12.87 16.91 -23.38
C LEU A 27 13.51 15.64 -23.98
N LEU A 28 14.47 15.03 -23.28
CA LEU A 28 15.10 13.75 -23.64
C LEU A 28 14.36 12.53 -23.09
N GLY A 29 13.29 12.73 -22.30
CA GLY A 29 12.62 11.65 -21.60
C GLY A 29 13.38 11.11 -20.37
N ILE A 30 14.40 11.82 -19.90
CA ILE A 30 15.17 11.45 -18.70
C ILE A 30 14.44 12.01 -17.47
N GLU A 31 13.95 11.13 -16.58
CA GLU A 31 13.33 11.55 -15.31
C GLU A 31 14.41 11.89 -14.27
N ILE A 32 14.55 13.18 -13.95
CA ILE A 32 15.32 13.63 -12.77
C ILE A 32 14.33 13.89 -11.61
N PRO A 33 14.47 13.20 -10.46
CA PRO A 33 13.56 13.34 -9.32
C PRO A 33 13.45 14.78 -8.80
N ALA A 34 12.22 15.27 -8.60
CA ALA A 34 11.98 16.58 -8.00
C ALA A 34 10.64 16.66 -7.26
N MET A 35 10.69 17.07 -5.99
CA MET A 35 9.50 17.29 -5.14
C MET A 35 9.11 18.75 -5.02
N CYS A 36 10.08 19.67 -5.05
CA CYS A 36 9.88 21.10 -4.86
C CYS A 36 9.82 21.91 -6.16
N PHE A 37 9.51 21.23 -7.28
CA PHE A 37 9.42 21.81 -8.61
C PHE A 37 7.99 21.68 -9.14
N LEU A 38 7.52 22.77 -9.76
CA LEU A 38 6.26 22.86 -10.50
C LEU A 38 6.48 23.81 -11.68
N SER A 39 6.03 23.42 -12.87
CA SER A 39 6.14 24.27 -14.06
C SER A 39 5.44 25.61 -13.83
N GLY A 40 6.08 26.71 -14.23
CA GLY A 40 5.62 28.08 -13.98
C GLY A 40 5.97 28.65 -12.59
N CYS A 41 6.42 27.83 -11.64
CA CYS A 41 6.94 28.30 -10.35
C CYS A 41 8.45 28.51 -10.39
N LYS A 42 8.96 29.43 -9.55
CA LYS A 42 10.41 29.60 -9.36
C LYS A 42 10.99 28.37 -8.66
N PRO A 43 12.14 27.84 -9.11
CA PRO A 43 12.78 26.70 -8.48
C PRO A 43 13.26 27.08 -7.08
N SER A 44 12.95 26.25 -6.08
CA SER A 44 13.39 26.48 -4.69
C SER A 44 14.70 25.77 -4.34
N THR A 45 15.16 24.82 -5.17
CA THR A 45 16.34 23.97 -4.96
C THR A 45 16.40 23.30 -3.57
N SER A 46 15.28 23.23 -2.84
CA SER A 46 15.26 22.93 -1.41
C SER A 46 15.24 21.43 -1.11
N CYS A 47 14.58 20.63 -1.93
CA CYS A 47 14.46 19.19 -1.68
C CYS A 47 15.72 18.39 -2.02
N MET A 48 16.66 18.97 -2.76
CA MET A 48 17.94 18.37 -3.17
C MET A 48 17.85 17.03 -3.93
N LEU A 49 16.66 16.61 -4.37
CA LEU A 49 16.52 15.39 -5.16
C LEU A 49 16.97 15.54 -6.62
N CYS A 50 16.85 16.75 -7.18
CA CYS A 50 17.20 16.99 -8.58
C CYS A 50 18.71 17.19 -8.78
N VAL A 51 19.54 16.78 -7.82
CA VAL A 51 20.99 16.92 -7.95
C VAL A 51 21.52 16.03 -9.07
N VAL A 52 22.49 16.58 -9.79
CA VAL A 52 23.21 15.92 -10.90
C VAL A 52 24.69 16.24 -10.79
N LYS A 53 25.50 15.40 -11.43
CA LYS A 53 26.94 15.64 -11.57
C LYS A 53 27.22 16.33 -12.90
N ILE A 54 28.03 17.38 -12.88
CA ILE A 54 28.55 18.01 -14.10
C ILE A 54 30.04 17.74 -14.17
N ILE A 55 30.50 17.13 -15.26
CA ILE A 55 31.93 16.84 -15.44
C ILE A 55 32.70 18.17 -15.48
N GLY A 56 33.74 18.28 -14.66
CA GLY A 56 34.57 19.49 -14.53
C GLY A 56 34.07 20.52 -13.50
N LYS A 57 32.90 20.32 -12.88
CA LYS A 57 32.47 21.13 -11.71
C LYS A 57 32.63 20.31 -10.43
N THR A 58 33.02 20.98 -9.34
CA THR A 58 33.13 20.35 -8.02
C THR A 58 31.76 20.22 -7.36
N GLY A 59 31.46 19.04 -6.84
CA GLY A 59 30.20 18.75 -6.15
C GLY A 59 29.00 18.56 -7.08
N LEU A 60 27.85 18.26 -6.48
CA LEU A 60 26.59 18.08 -7.21
C LEU A 60 25.81 19.39 -7.26
N VAL A 61 25.10 19.62 -8.38
CA VAL A 61 24.31 20.83 -8.58
C VAL A 61 22.82 20.53 -8.74
N PRO A 62 21.91 21.38 -8.24
CA PRO A 62 20.48 21.21 -8.46
C PRO A 62 20.08 21.48 -9.93
N ALA A 63 19.67 20.44 -10.65
CA ALA A 63 19.26 20.55 -12.05
C ALA A 63 18.07 21.50 -12.29
N CYS A 64 17.18 21.68 -11.30
CA CYS A 64 16.03 22.58 -11.42
C CYS A 64 16.40 24.07 -11.41
N GLY A 65 17.58 24.42 -10.88
CA GLY A 65 18.07 25.80 -10.83
C GLY A 65 19.20 26.08 -11.82
N MET A 66 19.99 25.06 -12.17
CA MET A 66 21.14 25.20 -13.06
C MET A 66 20.69 25.42 -14.51
N LYS A 67 21.06 26.59 -15.05
CA LYS A 67 20.87 26.91 -16.47
C LYS A 67 21.89 26.15 -17.32
N VAL A 68 21.45 25.73 -18.50
CA VAL A 68 22.32 25.05 -19.46
C VAL A 68 23.37 26.02 -20.00
N GLU A 69 24.64 25.61 -19.92
CA GLU A 69 25.77 26.25 -20.58
C GLU A 69 26.21 25.36 -21.76
N ASP A 70 26.74 25.98 -22.81
CA ASP A 70 27.23 25.27 -24.00
C ASP A 70 28.39 24.34 -23.65
N GLY A 71 28.33 23.09 -24.12
CA GLY A 71 29.32 22.06 -23.85
C GLY A 71 29.20 21.35 -22.50
N MET A 72 28.11 21.56 -21.74
CA MET A 72 27.91 20.84 -20.47
C MET A 72 27.81 19.33 -20.68
N LEU A 73 28.49 18.57 -19.81
CA LEU A 73 28.36 17.12 -19.71
C LEU A 73 27.77 16.76 -18.35
N VAL A 74 26.55 16.22 -18.36
CA VAL A 74 25.74 15.95 -17.17
C VAL A 74 25.56 14.45 -17.00
N GLN A 75 25.74 13.96 -15.77
CA GLN A 75 25.44 12.58 -15.38
C GLN A 75 24.35 12.60 -14.31
N THR A 76 23.26 11.88 -14.55
CA THR A 76 22.09 11.88 -13.64
C THR A 76 21.98 10.60 -12.81
N ASP A 77 22.66 9.53 -13.23
CA ASP A 77 22.69 8.23 -12.57
C ASP A 77 24.12 7.80 -12.25
N THR A 78 24.62 8.26 -11.11
CA THR A 78 25.92 7.84 -10.56
C THR A 78 25.73 7.45 -9.09
N GLN A 79 26.62 6.63 -8.55
CA GLN A 79 26.58 6.26 -7.13
C GLN A 79 26.57 7.50 -6.22
N GLU A 80 27.40 8.50 -6.52
CA GLU A 80 27.47 9.77 -5.79
C GLU A 80 26.12 10.51 -5.80
N VAL A 81 25.45 10.57 -6.96
CA VAL A 81 24.11 11.19 -7.08
C VAL A 81 23.06 10.39 -6.30
N ALA A 82 23.08 9.07 -6.39
CA ALA A 82 22.13 8.21 -5.67
C ALA A 82 22.29 8.33 -4.15
N GLU A 83 23.53 8.38 -3.65
CA GLU A 83 23.84 8.59 -2.23
C GLU A 83 23.39 9.97 -1.74
N ALA A 84 23.62 11.02 -2.52
CA ALA A 84 23.17 12.37 -2.19
C ALA A 84 21.64 12.47 -2.14
N ARG A 85 20.93 11.86 -3.11
CA ARG A 85 19.46 11.79 -3.11
C ARG A 85 18.93 11.02 -1.89
N ARG A 86 19.53 9.88 -1.55
CA ARG A 86 19.20 9.10 -0.34
C ARG A 86 19.38 9.96 0.92
N ALA A 87 20.53 10.61 1.07
CA ALA A 87 20.82 11.46 2.23
C ALA A 87 19.82 12.62 2.36
N ALA A 88 19.46 13.27 1.24
CA ALA A 88 18.45 14.32 1.23
C ALA A 88 17.07 13.80 1.69
N LEU A 89 16.65 12.62 1.22
CA LEU A 89 15.40 11.98 1.65
C LEU A 89 15.43 11.65 3.14
N GLU A 90 16.52 11.07 3.63
CA GLU A 90 16.68 10.72 5.05
C GLU A 90 16.65 11.95 5.95
N LEU A 91 17.23 13.07 5.50
CA LEU A 91 17.16 14.34 6.22
C LEU A 91 15.73 14.90 6.25
N LEU A 92 15.01 14.89 5.12
CA LEU A 92 13.60 15.28 5.07
C LEU A 92 12.71 14.39 5.95
N LEU A 93 13.01 13.09 6.01
CA LEU A 93 12.28 12.11 6.81
C LEU A 93 12.55 12.24 8.30
N SER A 94 13.69 12.82 8.71
CA SER A 94 14.04 12.99 10.12
C SER A 94 13.07 13.86 10.91
N ASP A 95 12.40 14.79 10.22
CA ASP A 95 11.37 15.69 10.77
C ASP A 95 9.94 15.29 10.32
N HIS A 96 9.82 14.20 9.55
CA HIS A 96 8.54 13.76 8.97
C HIS A 96 7.71 12.96 9.98
N ILE A 97 6.56 13.49 10.37
CA ILE A 97 5.61 12.87 11.31
C ILE A 97 4.31 12.52 10.58
N GLY A 98 4.12 11.24 10.33
CA GLY A 98 2.89 10.70 9.77
C GLY A 98 3.01 9.20 9.52
N ASP A 99 1.91 8.46 9.63
CA ASP A 99 1.88 7.07 9.17
C ASP A 99 1.55 7.10 7.66
N CYS A 100 2.40 6.54 6.79
CA CYS A 100 2.00 6.43 5.37
C CYS A 100 0.82 5.47 5.24
N LEU A 101 0.91 4.32 5.91
CA LEU A 101 -0.14 3.34 6.05
C LEU A 101 -0.55 3.24 7.51
N GLY A 102 -1.86 3.26 7.78
CA GLY A 102 -2.39 3.17 9.14
C GLY A 102 -1.92 1.88 9.85
N PRO A 103 -1.74 1.89 11.19
CA PRO A 103 -1.27 0.71 11.93
C PRO A 103 -2.12 -0.54 11.70
N CYS A 104 -3.43 -0.37 11.55
CA CYS A 104 -4.37 -1.45 11.25
C CYS A 104 -4.07 -2.14 9.91
N GLN A 105 -3.69 -1.39 8.88
CA GLN A 105 -3.31 -1.91 7.56
C GLN A 105 -1.94 -2.59 7.60
N VAL A 106 -0.94 -1.96 8.23
CA VAL A 106 0.42 -2.51 8.35
C VAL A 106 0.43 -3.85 9.10
N THR A 107 -0.40 -3.97 10.13
CA THR A 107 -0.51 -5.20 10.94
C THR A 107 -1.41 -6.25 10.30
N CYS A 108 -2.28 -5.89 9.36
CA CYS A 108 -3.09 -6.86 8.63
C CYS A 108 -2.18 -7.75 7.76
N PRO A 109 -2.16 -9.08 7.93
CA PRO A 109 -1.32 -9.94 7.11
C PRO A 109 -1.58 -9.79 5.60
N ALA A 110 -2.82 -9.53 5.20
CA ALA A 110 -3.19 -9.34 3.80
C ALA A 110 -2.99 -7.90 3.29
N GLY A 111 -2.54 -6.97 4.14
CA GLY A 111 -2.28 -5.57 3.77
C GLY A 111 -3.53 -4.75 3.41
N MET A 112 -4.71 -5.20 3.86
CA MET A 112 -6.00 -4.58 3.53
C MET A 112 -6.04 -3.09 3.86
N ASN A 113 -6.51 -2.27 2.92
CA ASN A 113 -6.75 -0.85 3.13
C ASN A 113 -7.99 -0.59 4.02
N ILE A 114 -7.82 -0.91 5.31
CA ILE A 114 -8.84 -0.78 6.35
C ILE A 114 -9.32 0.67 6.52
N PRO A 115 -8.44 1.70 6.56
CA PRO A 115 -8.91 3.07 6.72
C PRO A 115 -9.84 3.53 5.59
N LEU A 116 -9.50 3.22 4.32
CA LEU A 116 -10.35 3.57 3.19
C LEU A 116 -11.71 2.87 3.26
N MET A 117 -11.74 1.56 3.55
CA MET A 117 -13.00 0.83 3.75
C MET A 117 -13.86 1.49 4.83
N ILE A 118 -13.27 1.86 5.96
CA ILE A 118 -14.02 2.47 7.06
C ILE A 118 -14.58 3.84 6.65
N ARG A 119 -13.78 4.70 6.00
CA ARG A 119 -14.27 5.98 5.47
C ARG A 119 -15.42 5.81 4.48
N GLN A 120 -15.35 4.78 3.63
CA GLN A 120 -16.42 4.44 2.69
C GLN A 120 -17.70 3.97 3.40
N ILE A 121 -17.60 3.15 4.45
CA ILE A 121 -18.75 2.74 5.25
C ILE A 121 -19.35 3.93 6.02
N ALA A 122 -18.51 4.79 6.60
CA ALA A 122 -18.95 5.97 7.35
C ALA A 122 -19.81 6.94 6.52
N ARG A 123 -19.59 6.99 5.20
CA ARG A 123 -20.39 7.77 4.23
C ARG A 123 -21.51 6.99 3.54
N GLY A 124 -21.80 5.75 3.99
CA GLY A 124 -22.79 4.87 3.38
C GLY A 124 -22.41 4.25 2.03
N GLY A 125 -21.16 4.42 1.57
CA GLY A 125 -20.69 3.98 0.26
C GLY A 125 -20.25 2.51 0.23
N LEU A 126 -21.20 1.57 0.35
CA LEU A 126 -20.90 0.13 0.47
C LEU A 126 -20.26 -0.48 -0.78
N SER A 127 -20.66 -0.06 -1.98
CA SER A 127 -20.07 -0.57 -3.23
C SER A 127 -18.56 -0.32 -3.30
N GLY A 128 -18.12 0.88 -2.92
CA GLY A 128 -16.68 1.19 -2.84
C GLY A 128 -15.98 0.48 -1.69
N ALA A 129 -16.68 0.27 -0.57
CA ALA A 129 -16.15 -0.46 0.58
C ALA A 129 -15.85 -1.92 0.21
N ILE A 130 -16.79 -2.62 -0.42
CA ILE A 130 -16.58 -4.01 -0.82
C ILE A 130 -15.52 -4.16 -1.91
N GLU A 131 -15.47 -3.23 -2.88
CA GLU A 131 -14.38 -3.20 -3.85
C GLU A 131 -13.01 -3.07 -3.15
N THR A 132 -12.89 -2.15 -2.20
CA THR A 132 -11.67 -1.94 -1.41
C THR A 132 -11.29 -3.19 -0.61
N ILE A 133 -12.27 -3.86 0.00
CA ILE A 133 -12.06 -5.11 0.73
C ILE A 133 -11.58 -6.21 -0.23
N LYS A 134 -12.33 -6.49 -1.30
CA LYS A 134 -12.08 -7.58 -2.25
C LYS A 134 -10.83 -7.33 -3.10
N LYS A 135 -10.30 -6.10 -3.15
CA LYS A 135 -8.97 -5.83 -3.69
C LYS A 135 -7.87 -6.57 -2.91
N ASP A 136 -8.01 -6.64 -1.59
CA ASP A 136 -6.95 -7.14 -0.68
C ASP A 136 -7.31 -8.44 0.05
N ILE A 137 -8.58 -8.83 0.09
CA ILE A 137 -9.08 -10.02 0.78
C ILE A 137 -9.95 -10.85 -0.16
N ALA A 138 -9.54 -12.09 -0.45
CA ALA A 138 -10.32 -13.00 -1.29
C ALA A 138 -11.56 -13.59 -0.59
N LEU A 139 -11.50 -13.72 0.74
CA LEU A 139 -12.54 -14.35 1.58
C LEU A 139 -13.05 -13.38 2.68
N PRO A 140 -13.64 -12.22 2.32
CA PRO A 140 -13.98 -11.19 3.30
C PRO A 140 -15.09 -11.55 4.28
N ALA A 141 -16.13 -12.29 3.86
CA ALA A 141 -17.22 -12.74 4.71
C ALA A 141 -16.73 -13.79 5.72
N VAL A 142 -15.90 -14.75 5.28
CA VAL A 142 -15.24 -15.71 6.18
C VAL A 142 -14.34 -14.99 7.18
N LEU A 143 -13.40 -14.17 6.68
CA LEU A 143 -12.46 -13.47 7.57
C LEU A 143 -13.14 -12.38 8.40
N GLY A 144 -14.35 -11.95 8.08
CA GLY A 144 -15.16 -11.08 8.93
C GLY A 144 -15.62 -11.77 10.22
N ARG A 145 -15.74 -13.11 10.18
CA ARG A 145 -16.20 -13.94 11.30
C ARG A 145 -15.06 -14.51 12.13
N ILE A 146 -14.01 -15.02 11.47
CA ILE A 146 -12.99 -15.84 12.15
C ILE A 146 -11.64 -15.15 12.35
N CYS A 147 -11.45 -13.95 11.81
CA CYS A 147 -10.16 -13.27 11.92
C CYS A 147 -9.88 -12.92 13.40
N PRO A 148 -8.67 -13.19 13.90
CA PRO A 148 -8.27 -12.84 15.28
C PRO A 148 -7.97 -11.34 15.45
N ALA A 149 -8.44 -10.51 14.51
CA ALA A 149 -8.41 -9.06 14.52
C ALA A 149 -7.05 -8.42 14.91
N PRO A 150 -5.92 -8.80 14.28
CA PRO A 150 -4.62 -8.20 14.62
C PRO A 150 -4.60 -6.69 14.34
N CYS A 151 -5.39 -6.24 13.37
CA CYS A 151 -5.62 -4.82 13.07
C CYS A 151 -6.27 -4.04 14.24
N GLU A 152 -7.20 -4.65 14.97
CA GLU A 152 -7.86 -4.02 16.13
C GLU A 152 -6.90 -3.91 17.32
N LYS A 153 -5.99 -4.89 17.48
CA LYS A 153 -4.93 -4.85 18.50
C LYS A 153 -3.95 -3.70 18.29
N ALA A 154 -3.71 -3.32 17.03
CA ALA A 154 -2.85 -2.22 16.62
C ALA A 154 -3.58 -0.87 16.47
N CYS A 155 -4.91 -0.83 16.64
CA CYS A 155 -5.69 0.40 16.48
C CYS A 155 -5.27 1.46 17.51
N ARG A 156 -4.92 2.67 17.04
CA ARG A 156 -4.49 3.78 17.92
C ARG A 156 -5.57 4.17 18.94
N ARG A 157 -6.84 4.07 18.56
CA ARG A 157 -7.99 4.39 19.42
C ARG A 157 -8.09 3.52 20.67
N ARG A 158 -7.52 2.30 20.63
CA ARG A 158 -7.49 1.38 21.79
C ARG A 158 -6.85 2.00 23.03
N ALA A 159 -5.90 2.92 22.86
CA ALA A 159 -5.23 3.58 23.99
C ALA A 159 -6.13 4.62 24.70
N TYR A 160 -7.24 5.02 24.08
CA TYR A 160 -8.19 5.99 24.62
C TYR A 160 -9.43 5.29 25.19
N ASP A 161 -10.12 4.49 24.37
CA ASP A 161 -11.32 3.76 24.76
C ASP A 161 -11.26 2.28 24.29
N GLN A 162 -11.78 2.00 23.10
CA GLN A 162 -11.89 0.68 22.50
C GLN A 162 -11.55 0.80 21.01
N PRO A 163 -10.88 -0.21 20.41
CA PRO A 163 -10.56 -0.15 19.00
C PRO A 163 -11.84 -0.09 18.16
N VAL A 164 -11.69 0.37 16.92
CA VAL A 164 -12.75 0.24 15.92
C VAL A 164 -12.97 -1.25 15.63
N ALA A 165 -14.22 -1.70 15.53
CA ALA A 165 -14.61 -3.07 15.23
C ALA A 165 -14.42 -3.41 13.74
N VAL A 166 -13.16 -3.37 13.27
CA VAL A 166 -12.76 -3.58 11.88
C VAL A 166 -13.33 -4.88 11.30
N CYS A 167 -13.32 -5.98 12.07
CA CYS A 167 -13.81 -7.26 11.55
C CYS A 167 -15.32 -7.25 11.33
N LEU A 168 -16.09 -6.61 12.22
CA LEU A 168 -17.54 -6.48 12.07
C LEU A 168 -17.92 -5.52 10.94
N LEU A 169 -17.19 -4.41 10.75
CA LEU A 169 -17.38 -3.51 9.60
C LEU A 169 -17.11 -4.21 8.27
N LYS A 170 -16.01 -4.98 8.20
CA LYS A 170 -15.70 -5.79 7.01
C LYS A 170 -16.78 -6.85 6.77
N ARG A 171 -17.22 -7.54 7.83
CA ARG A 171 -18.30 -8.53 7.76
C ARG A 171 -19.58 -7.90 7.24
N TYR A 172 -19.97 -6.74 7.76
CA TYR A 172 -21.17 -6.02 7.35
C TYR A 172 -21.17 -5.75 5.83
N ALA A 173 -20.09 -5.15 5.31
CA ALA A 173 -19.97 -4.88 3.88
C ALA A 173 -19.97 -6.18 3.04
N ALA A 174 -19.29 -7.23 3.51
CA ALA A 174 -19.21 -8.51 2.81
C ALA A 174 -20.53 -9.29 2.83
N ASP A 175 -21.28 -9.26 3.94
CA ASP A 175 -22.54 -9.98 4.07
C ASP A 175 -23.63 -9.34 3.19
N ILE A 176 -23.68 -8.01 3.09
CA ILE A 176 -24.58 -7.31 2.16
C ILE A 176 -24.26 -7.67 0.72
N ASP A 177 -22.98 -7.64 0.35
CA ASP A 177 -22.54 -8.00 -0.99
C ASP A 177 -22.85 -9.46 -1.34
N LEU A 178 -22.65 -10.38 -0.40
CA LEU A 178 -22.93 -11.81 -0.57
C LEU A 178 -24.43 -12.13 -0.65
N ALA A 179 -25.28 -11.26 -0.11
CA ALA A 179 -26.73 -11.35 -0.16
C ALA A 179 -27.33 -10.62 -1.38
N SER A 180 -26.56 -9.78 -2.07
CA SER A 180 -26.99 -9.04 -3.26
C SER A 180 -27.24 -9.97 -4.45
N GLU A 181 -28.18 -9.60 -5.31
CA GLU A 181 -28.42 -10.27 -6.60
C GLU A 181 -27.22 -10.14 -7.55
N GLN A 182 -26.43 -9.07 -7.39
CA GLN A 182 -25.22 -8.78 -8.14
C GLN A 182 -24.07 -8.51 -7.17
N PRO A 183 -23.45 -9.55 -6.61
CA PRO A 183 -22.24 -9.40 -5.79
C PRO A 183 -21.11 -8.79 -6.62
N TYR A 184 -20.25 -8.01 -5.98
CA TYR A 184 -19.07 -7.47 -6.63
C TYR A 184 -18.14 -8.60 -7.09
N LEU A 185 -17.85 -8.62 -8.39
CA LEU A 185 -16.82 -9.45 -8.99
C LEU A 185 -15.62 -8.57 -9.37
N PRO A 186 -14.38 -8.99 -9.04
CA PRO A 186 -13.21 -8.25 -9.46
C PRO A 186 -13.04 -8.27 -10.98
N VAL A 187 -12.41 -7.22 -11.50
CA VAL A 187 -11.96 -7.21 -12.89
C VAL A 187 -10.85 -8.25 -13.08
N CYS A 188 -11.06 -9.15 -14.04
CA CYS A 188 -10.05 -10.08 -14.54
C CYS A 188 -9.44 -9.54 -15.83
N LYS A 189 -8.11 -9.66 -15.96
CA LYS A 189 -7.41 -9.39 -17.22
C LYS A 189 -7.83 -10.41 -18.28
N PRO A 190 -7.63 -10.11 -19.58
CA PRO A 190 -7.75 -11.11 -20.64
C PRO A 190 -6.87 -12.32 -20.35
N SER A 191 -7.26 -13.47 -20.91
CA SER A 191 -6.50 -14.72 -20.76
C SER A 191 -5.02 -14.51 -21.09
N SER A 192 -4.15 -14.99 -20.21
CA SER A 192 -2.71 -15.03 -20.43
C SER A 192 -2.28 -16.23 -21.29
N GLY A 193 -3.17 -17.21 -21.48
CA GLY A 193 -2.86 -18.52 -22.07
C GLY A 193 -2.15 -19.49 -21.12
N MET A 194 -1.84 -19.07 -19.89
CA MET A 194 -1.08 -19.87 -18.93
C MET A 194 -2.00 -20.60 -17.94
N ASN A 195 -1.60 -21.80 -17.55
CA ASN A 195 -2.33 -22.70 -16.66
C ASN A 195 -1.55 -22.92 -15.35
N VAL A 196 -2.25 -22.80 -14.22
CA VAL A 196 -1.67 -22.96 -12.88
C VAL A 196 -2.39 -24.04 -12.11
N ALA A 197 -1.64 -25.01 -11.58
CA ALA A 197 -2.15 -25.97 -10.61
C ALA A 197 -1.99 -25.42 -9.18
N ILE A 198 -3.03 -25.58 -8.37
CA ILE A 198 -2.99 -25.27 -6.94
C ILE A 198 -3.26 -26.55 -6.16
N ALA A 199 -2.29 -26.99 -5.37
CA ALA A 199 -2.40 -28.13 -4.48
C ALA A 199 -2.94 -27.67 -3.12
N GLY A 200 -4.25 -27.82 -2.90
CA GLY A 200 -4.99 -27.46 -1.70
C GLY A 200 -5.96 -26.30 -1.94
N ALA A 201 -7.24 -26.50 -1.61
CA ALA A 201 -8.32 -25.53 -1.72
C ALA A 201 -8.70 -24.92 -0.35
N GLY A 202 -7.73 -24.78 0.55
CA GLY A 202 -7.84 -24.02 1.80
C GLY A 202 -7.69 -22.50 1.61
N PRO A 203 -7.56 -21.72 2.69
CA PRO A 203 -7.47 -20.25 2.62
C PRO A 203 -6.36 -19.73 1.69
N ALA A 204 -5.18 -20.37 1.70
CA ALA A 204 -4.06 -19.98 0.85
C ALA A 204 -4.33 -20.27 -0.63
N GLY A 205 -4.78 -21.48 -0.95
CA GLY A 205 -5.09 -21.86 -2.32
C GLY A 205 -6.26 -21.07 -2.92
N LEU A 206 -7.34 -20.88 -2.16
CA LEU A 206 -8.48 -20.06 -2.60
C LEU A 206 -8.08 -18.60 -2.85
N ALA A 207 -7.23 -18.03 -2.00
CA ALA A 207 -6.69 -16.69 -2.23
C ALA A 207 -5.82 -16.66 -3.49
N ALA A 208 -4.90 -17.61 -3.66
CA ALA A 208 -4.08 -17.69 -4.86
C ALA A 208 -4.92 -17.82 -6.13
N ALA A 209 -5.94 -18.69 -6.14
CA ALA A 209 -6.88 -18.85 -7.25
C ALA A 209 -7.56 -17.52 -7.61
N TYR A 210 -8.10 -16.82 -6.60
CA TYR A 210 -8.74 -15.52 -6.80
C TYR A 210 -7.80 -14.49 -7.44
N TYR A 211 -6.56 -14.38 -6.98
CA TYR A 211 -5.62 -13.40 -7.52
C TYR A 211 -5.04 -13.80 -8.88
N LEU A 212 -4.79 -15.08 -9.14
CA LEU A 212 -4.30 -15.57 -10.42
C LEU A 212 -5.35 -15.44 -11.52
N GLN A 213 -6.63 -15.74 -11.23
CA GLN A 213 -7.73 -15.51 -12.16
C GLN A 213 -7.83 -14.02 -12.55
N ARG A 214 -7.67 -13.11 -11.57
CA ARG A 214 -7.64 -11.66 -11.86
C ARG A 214 -6.48 -11.25 -12.78
N LYS A 215 -5.40 -12.01 -12.80
CA LYS A 215 -4.25 -11.80 -13.70
C LYS A 215 -4.43 -12.40 -15.08
N GLY A 216 -5.50 -13.17 -15.30
CA GLY A 216 -5.82 -13.82 -16.58
C GLY A 216 -5.30 -15.25 -16.69
N HIS A 217 -4.73 -15.82 -15.63
CA HIS A 217 -4.22 -17.20 -15.62
C HIS A 217 -5.36 -18.18 -15.33
N GLN A 218 -5.43 -19.29 -16.07
CA GLN A 218 -6.39 -20.35 -15.81
C GLN A 218 -5.90 -21.19 -14.61
N VAL A 219 -6.79 -21.43 -13.65
CA VAL A 219 -6.44 -22.12 -12.40
C VAL A 219 -7.22 -23.41 -12.24
N THR A 220 -6.54 -24.48 -11.82
CA THR A 220 -7.15 -25.72 -11.32
C THR A 220 -6.68 -25.97 -9.88
N CYS A 221 -7.63 -26.01 -8.95
CA CYS A 221 -7.41 -26.35 -7.55
C CYS A 221 -7.69 -27.83 -7.32
N PHE A 222 -6.70 -28.55 -6.80
CA PHE A 222 -6.81 -29.94 -6.37
C PHE A 222 -6.89 -29.98 -4.84
N ASP A 223 -7.76 -30.80 -4.26
CA ASP A 223 -7.85 -30.99 -2.81
C ASP A 223 -8.18 -32.45 -2.49
N GLU A 224 -7.65 -32.96 -1.37
CA GLU A 224 -7.94 -34.32 -0.92
C GLU A 224 -9.38 -34.48 -0.42
N ASN A 225 -10.04 -33.38 -0.06
CA ASN A 225 -11.41 -33.39 0.42
C ASN A 225 -12.41 -33.21 -0.74
N ASP A 226 -13.64 -33.65 -0.49
CA ASP A 226 -14.79 -33.56 -1.41
C ASP A 226 -15.20 -32.11 -1.73
N ARG A 227 -14.90 -31.16 -0.83
CA ARG A 227 -15.32 -29.76 -0.94
C ARG A 227 -14.21 -28.77 -0.56
N ALA A 228 -14.14 -27.68 -1.33
CA ALA A 228 -13.21 -26.58 -1.05
C ALA A 228 -13.46 -25.90 0.31
N GLY A 229 -12.40 -25.37 0.91
CA GLY A 229 -12.42 -24.61 2.15
C GLY A 229 -11.34 -25.05 3.15
N GLY A 230 -10.84 -26.28 3.03
CA GLY A 230 -9.85 -26.85 3.94
C GLY A 230 -10.26 -26.69 5.41
N MET A 231 -9.34 -26.26 6.27
CA MET A 231 -9.62 -26.05 7.71
C MET A 231 -10.75 -25.05 7.99
N LEU A 232 -11.11 -24.16 7.06
CA LEU A 232 -12.30 -23.30 7.23
C LEU A 232 -13.59 -24.11 7.27
N ARG A 233 -13.67 -25.20 6.50
CA ARG A 233 -14.83 -26.10 6.44
C ARG A 233 -14.76 -27.18 7.51
N TYR A 234 -13.61 -27.83 7.61
CA TYR A 234 -13.46 -29.06 8.39
C TYR A 234 -12.95 -28.82 9.82
N GLY A 235 -12.46 -27.62 10.14
CA GLY A 235 -11.83 -27.33 11.44
C GLY A 235 -12.43 -26.16 12.24
N VAL A 236 -13.35 -25.38 11.67
CA VAL A 236 -13.97 -24.22 12.34
C VAL A 236 -15.39 -24.57 12.82
N ASP A 237 -15.76 -24.11 14.01
CA ASP A 237 -17.13 -24.25 14.53
C ASP A 237 -18.15 -23.60 13.56
N LYS A 238 -19.14 -24.38 13.14
CA LYS A 238 -20.21 -23.95 12.22
C LYS A 238 -21.07 -22.81 12.76
N LYS A 239 -21.13 -22.63 14.09
CA LYS A 239 -21.78 -21.46 14.72
C LYS A 239 -21.00 -20.18 14.47
N LEU A 240 -19.67 -20.28 14.37
CA LEU A 240 -18.80 -19.15 14.07
C LEU A 240 -18.73 -18.90 12.56
N LEU A 241 -18.61 -19.96 11.76
CA LEU A 241 -18.58 -19.89 10.30
C LEU A 241 -19.61 -20.86 9.68
N PRO A 242 -20.81 -20.37 9.34
CA PRO A 242 -21.81 -21.18 8.67
C PRO A 242 -21.33 -21.69 7.31
N GLU A 243 -21.57 -22.97 6.99
CA GLU A 243 -21.19 -23.56 5.71
C GLU A 243 -21.78 -22.78 4.52
N THR A 244 -23.01 -22.28 4.65
CA THR A 244 -23.67 -21.47 3.61
C THR A 244 -22.90 -20.21 3.25
N VAL A 245 -22.21 -19.57 4.20
CA VAL A 245 -21.36 -18.40 3.94
C VAL A 245 -20.11 -18.83 3.19
N LEU A 246 -19.47 -19.92 3.65
CA LEU A 246 -18.27 -20.45 3.00
C LEU A 246 -18.56 -20.90 1.57
N ASP A 247 -19.66 -21.62 1.35
CA ASP A 247 -20.08 -22.12 0.04
C ASP A 247 -20.34 -21.00 -0.95
N LYS A 248 -21.05 -19.94 -0.54
CA LYS A 248 -21.28 -18.77 -1.41
C LYS A 248 -19.96 -18.07 -1.75
N GLU A 249 -19.07 -17.92 -0.78
CA GLU A 249 -17.81 -17.20 -0.99
C GLU A 249 -16.81 -17.99 -1.85
N THR A 250 -16.71 -19.31 -1.67
CA THR A 250 -15.91 -20.17 -2.55
C THR A 250 -16.51 -20.26 -3.96
N SER A 251 -17.85 -20.32 -4.07
CA SER A 251 -18.53 -20.32 -5.37
C SER A 251 -18.25 -19.07 -6.18
N MET A 252 -18.14 -17.90 -5.54
CA MET A 252 -17.72 -16.67 -6.25
C MET A 252 -16.30 -16.79 -6.82
N ILE A 253 -15.36 -17.41 -6.11
CA ILE A 253 -13.98 -17.61 -6.59
C ILE A 253 -13.97 -18.56 -7.80
N PHE A 254 -14.67 -19.68 -7.72
CA PHE A 254 -14.79 -20.62 -8.84
C PHE A 254 -15.60 -20.04 -10.00
N GLY A 255 -16.57 -19.16 -9.72
CA GLY A 255 -17.32 -18.39 -10.70
C GLY A 255 -16.47 -17.41 -11.52
N LEU A 256 -15.24 -17.10 -11.10
CA LEU A 256 -14.27 -16.38 -11.93
C LEU A 256 -13.64 -17.26 -13.02
N GLY A 257 -13.88 -18.57 -13.01
CA GLY A 257 -13.35 -19.54 -13.95
C GLY A 257 -12.36 -20.55 -13.36
N ALA A 258 -12.09 -20.51 -12.05
CA ALA A 258 -11.23 -21.50 -11.41
C ALA A 258 -11.94 -22.86 -11.33
N ILE A 259 -11.21 -23.94 -11.60
CA ILE A 259 -11.74 -25.31 -11.58
C ILE A 259 -11.40 -25.94 -10.23
N PHE A 260 -12.36 -26.62 -9.61
CA PHE A 260 -12.14 -27.42 -8.42
C PHE A 260 -12.14 -28.92 -8.77
N LYS A 261 -11.12 -29.64 -8.30
CA LYS A 261 -10.98 -31.10 -8.36
C LYS A 261 -10.78 -31.62 -6.93
N GLY A 262 -11.87 -32.04 -6.31
CA GLY A 262 -11.84 -32.70 -5.00
C GLY A 262 -11.35 -34.15 -5.11
N ASP A 263 -11.30 -34.83 -3.97
CA ASP A 263 -10.92 -36.24 -3.84
C ASP A 263 -9.59 -36.58 -4.56
N THR A 264 -8.66 -35.62 -4.60
CA THR A 264 -7.35 -35.76 -5.25
C THR A 264 -6.25 -35.36 -4.27
N LYS A 265 -5.59 -36.35 -3.69
CA LYS A 265 -4.51 -36.15 -2.74
C LYS A 265 -3.16 -35.99 -3.44
N ILE A 266 -2.63 -34.78 -3.38
CA ILE A 266 -1.31 -34.46 -3.92
C ILE A 266 -0.23 -35.22 -3.15
N GLY A 267 0.67 -35.86 -3.88
CA GLY A 267 1.72 -36.73 -3.33
C GLY A 267 1.33 -38.20 -3.25
N THR A 268 0.04 -38.54 -3.39
CA THR A 268 -0.45 -39.93 -3.44
C THR A 268 -1.06 -40.24 -4.79
N ASP A 269 -2.07 -39.46 -5.21
CA ASP A 269 -2.79 -39.67 -6.47
C ASP A 269 -2.12 -38.99 -7.66
N ILE A 270 -1.47 -37.85 -7.41
CA ILE A 270 -0.66 -37.11 -8.38
C ILE A 270 0.49 -36.39 -7.67
N SER A 271 1.70 -36.50 -8.21
CA SER A 271 2.90 -35.87 -7.65
C SER A 271 3.02 -34.39 -8.06
N VAL A 272 3.82 -33.63 -7.31
CA VAL A 272 4.15 -32.24 -7.66
C VAL A 272 4.90 -32.17 -9.00
N GLN A 273 5.71 -33.16 -9.32
CA GLN A 273 6.49 -33.21 -10.56
C GLN A 273 5.59 -33.44 -11.77
N GLU A 274 4.59 -34.31 -11.66
CA GLU A 274 3.58 -34.48 -12.72
C GLU A 274 2.80 -33.18 -12.93
N LEU A 275 2.36 -32.52 -11.86
CA LEU A 275 1.73 -31.20 -11.97
C LEU A 275 2.65 -30.16 -12.61
N ALA A 276 3.96 -30.18 -12.33
CA ALA A 276 4.92 -29.25 -12.91
C ALA A 276 5.25 -29.54 -14.38
N VAL A 277 4.90 -30.74 -14.89
CA VAL A 277 4.98 -31.08 -16.32
C VAL A 277 3.70 -30.63 -17.03
N ASP A 278 2.54 -30.82 -16.41
CA ASP A 278 1.23 -30.56 -17.03
C ASP A 278 0.77 -29.09 -16.95
N PHE A 279 1.37 -28.30 -16.05
CA PHE A 279 1.01 -26.90 -15.81
C PHE A 279 2.24 -25.99 -15.89
N ASP A 280 2.01 -24.74 -16.30
CA ASP A 280 3.07 -23.73 -16.44
C ASP A 280 3.62 -23.27 -15.08
N ALA A 281 2.84 -23.41 -14.02
CA ALA A 281 3.27 -23.21 -12.64
C ALA A 281 2.44 -24.03 -11.64
N VAL A 282 3.01 -24.31 -10.47
CA VAL A 282 2.35 -25.02 -9.37
C VAL A 282 2.45 -24.20 -8.08
N PHE A 283 1.35 -24.09 -7.34
CA PHE A 283 1.33 -23.53 -5.99
C PHE A 283 0.88 -24.58 -4.95
N ILE A 284 1.76 -24.88 -4.01
CA ILE A 284 1.52 -25.84 -2.93
C ILE A 284 0.95 -25.11 -1.71
N ALA A 285 -0.24 -25.53 -1.29
CA ALA A 285 -1.05 -24.94 -0.21
C ALA A 285 -1.84 -26.02 0.57
N THR A 286 -1.27 -27.20 0.73
CA THR A 286 -1.92 -28.43 1.27
C THR A 286 -2.15 -28.43 2.78
N GLY A 287 -1.81 -27.35 3.49
CA GLY A 287 -1.83 -27.31 4.95
C GLY A 287 -0.54 -27.87 5.56
N PRO A 288 -0.50 -28.14 6.88
CA PRO A 288 0.71 -28.64 7.54
C PRO A 288 1.17 -29.97 6.93
N ILE A 289 2.46 -30.08 6.60
CA ILE A 289 3.06 -31.34 6.12
C ILE A 289 4.02 -31.90 7.17
N GLN A 290 4.27 -33.21 7.10
CA GLN A 290 5.35 -33.86 7.86
C GLN A 290 6.62 -33.87 7.01
N ASN A 291 7.78 -33.61 7.63
CA ASN A 291 9.04 -33.49 6.88
C ASN A 291 9.52 -34.80 6.27
N ASP A 292 9.18 -35.92 6.91
CA ASP A 292 9.47 -37.30 6.51
C ASP A 292 8.47 -37.89 5.51
N ASP A 293 7.42 -37.14 5.16
CA ASP A 293 6.43 -37.58 4.17
C ASP A 293 7.09 -37.70 2.77
N PRO A 294 7.17 -38.92 2.19
CA PRO A 294 7.82 -39.19 0.92
C PRO A 294 7.21 -38.43 -0.26
N ALA A 295 5.93 -38.06 -0.16
CA ALA A 295 5.21 -37.25 -1.16
C ALA A 295 5.94 -35.96 -1.56
N TRP A 296 6.75 -35.43 -0.65
CA TRP A 296 7.41 -34.14 -0.79
C TRP A 296 8.93 -34.26 -0.84
N SER A 297 9.45 -35.47 -1.11
CA SER A 297 10.90 -35.77 -1.11
C SER A 297 11.69 -35.03 -2.20
N SER A 298 11.02 -34.57 -3.26
CA SER A 298 11.59 -33.78 -4.35
C SER A 298 11.85 -32.30 -4.01
N LEU A 299 11.37 -31.84 -2.85
CA LEU A 299 11.47 -30.46 -2.39
C LEU A 299 12.39 -30.37 -1.18
N GLU A 300 13.21 -29.32 -1.14
CA GLU A 300 14.01 -29.00 0.04
C GLU A 300 13.11 -28.73 1.26
N LYS A 301 13.58 -29.17 2.43
CA LYS A 301 12.87 -29.01 3.71
C LYS A 301 13.41 -27.83 4.50
N GLY A 302 12.49 -27.02 4.99
CA GLY A 302 12.76 -26.03 6.03
C GLY A 302 12.63 -26.63 7.42
N GLN A 303 12.69 -25.77 8.44
CA GLN A 303 12.54 -26.20 9.84
C GLN A 303 11.17 -26.83 10.14
N GLU A 304 10.09 -26.33 9.52
CA GLU A 304 8.71 -26.74 9.82
C GLU A 304 7.85 -27.02 8.57
N GLY A 305 8.46 -27.43 7.45
CA GLY A 305 7.74 -27.74 6.21
C GLY A 305 8.60 -27.59 4.96
N ILE A 306 8.00 -27.26 3.82
CA ILE A 306 8.71 -26.96 2.56
C ILE A 306 9.56 -25.69 2.72
N ALA A 307 10.83 -25.75 2.33
CA ALA A 307 11.69 -24.58 2.24
C ALA A 307 11.24 -23.68 1.09
N ILE A 308 11.17 -22.37 1.36
CA ILE A 308 10.85 -21.35 0.35
C ILE A 308 11.79 -20.16 0.45
N ASN A 309 11.97 -19.46 -0.65
CA ASN A 309 12.48 -18.09 -0.63
C ASN A 309 11.40 -17.18 -0.05
N SER A 310 11.61 -16.69 1.17
CA SER A 310 10.65 -15.83 1.88
C SER A 310 10.30 -14.50 1.20
N GLY A 311 11.08 -14.06 0.20
CA GLY A 311 10.80 -12.87 -0.58
C GLY A 311 9.78 -13.10 -1.69
N ASN A 312 9.72 -14.31 -2.24
CA ASN A 312 8.97 -14.58 -3.48
C ASN A 312 8.26 -15.95 -3.54
N TYR A 313 8.29 -16.75 -2.48
CA TYR A 313 7.58 -18.04 -2.36
C TYR A 313 8.07 -19.17 -3.26
N GLU A 314 9.17 -18.98 -4.01
CA GLU A 314 9.78 -20.05 -4.82
C GLU A 314 10.31 -21.17 -3.92
N THR A 315 10.15 -22.41 -4.38
CA THR A 315 10.75 -23.61 -3.77
C THR A 315 12.08 -23.96 -4.46
N SER A 316 12.67 -25.10 -4.11
CA SER A 316 13.83 -25.65 -4.82
C SER A 316 13.51 -26.13 -6.25
N LEU A 317 12.24 -26.35 -6.59
CA LEU A 317 11.81 -26.74 -7.93
C LEU A 317 11.36 -25.51 -8.74
N LYS A 318 11.93 -25.36 -9.94
CA LYS A 318 11.61 -24.26 -10.86
C LYS A 318 10.13 -24.30 -11.25
N GLY A 319 9.44 -23.16 -11.20
CA GLY A 319 8.01 -23.06 -11.51
C GLY A 319 7.09 -23.55 -10.38
N VAL A 320 7.65 -24.00 -9.26
CA VAL A 320 6.90 -24.48 -8.09
C VAL A 320 7.06 -23.51 -6.93
N PHE A 321 5.93 -23.06 -6.41
CA PHE A 321 5.80 -22.13 -5.29
C PHE A 321 5.08 -22.81 -4.13
N ALA A 322 5.30 -22.38 -2.89
CA ALA A 322 4.59 -22.94 -1.74
C ALA A 322 4.21 -21.88 -0.70
N GLY A 323 3.08 -22.06 -0.02
CA GLY A 323 2.55 -21.10 0.94
C GLY A 323 1.47 -21.68 1.87
N GLY A 324 0.93 -20.85 2.75
CA GLY A 324 0.07 -21.34 3.84
C GLY A 324 0.84 -22.11 4.92
N ASP A 325 0.24 -23.18 5.45
CA ASP A 325 0.79 -23.94 6.57
C ASP A 325 1.80 -25.02 6.15
N CYS A 326 1.92 -25.34 4.85
CA CYS A 326 2.89 -26.33 4.35
C CYS A 326 4.34 -25.83 4.41
N VAL A 327 4.54 -24.53 4.64
CA VAL A 327 5.85 -23.86 4.81
C VAL A 327 6.11 -23.46 6.26
N GLY A 328 5.37 -24.04 7.20
CA GLY A 328 5.44 -23.75 8.64
C GLY A 328 4.08 -23.36 9.22
N ARG A 329 3.77 -23.89 10.41
CA ARG A 329 2.44 -23.75 11.04
C ARG A 329 2.09 -22.29 11.30
N ARG A 330 1.04 -21.77 10.67
CA ARG A 330 0.52 -20.42 10.93
C ARG A 330 -0.76 -20.52 11.77
N LYS A 331 -0.85 -19.67 12.80
CA LYS A 331 -2.01 -19.67 13.71
C LYS A 331 -3.21 -18.87 13.17
N LEU A 332 -3.10 -18.19 12.03
CA LEU A 332 -4.10 -17.23 11.55
C LEU A 332 -4.50 -17.53 10.09
N ALA A 333 -5.77 -17.82 9.83
CA ALA A 333 -6.30 -18.04 8.48
C ALA A 333 -6.01 -16.86 7.52
N VAL A 334 -6.07 -15.62 8.03
CA VAL A 334 -5.72 -14.42 7.26
C VAL A 334 -4.24 -14.39 6.81
N ARG A 335 -3.32 -15.03 7.55
CA ARG A 335 -1.91 -15.16 7.14
C ARG A 335 -1.77 -16.18 6.01
N ALA A 336 -2.48 -17.30 6.07
CA ALA A 336 -2.49 -18.27 4.98
C ALA A 336 -3.05 -17.66 3.69
N ALA A 337 -4.18 -16.93 3.77
CA ALA A 337 -4.72 -16.20 2.63
C ALA A 337 -3.74 -15.13 2.08
N ALA A 338 -2.99 -14.46 2.96
CA ALA A 338 -1.94 -13.53 2.54
C ALA A 338 -0.81 -14.23 1.75
N HIS A 339 -0.37 -15.43 2.17
CA HIS A 339 0.60 -16.20 1.38
C HIS A 339 0.07 -16.50 -0.02
N GLY A 340 -1.20 -16.88 -0.16
CA GLY A 340 -1.81 -17.07 -1.47
C GLY A 340 -1.80 -15.83 -2.35
N LYS A 341 -2.14 -14.66 -1.77
CA LYS A 341 -2.07 -13.35 -2.45
C LYS A 341 -0.65 -13.03 -2.91
N GLU A 342 0.33 -13.18 -2.03
CA GLU A 342 1.72 -12.80 -2.29
C GLU A 342 2.39 -13.77 -3.28
N ALA A 343 2.12 -15.08 -3.16
CA ALA A 343 2.59 -16.08 -4.11
C ALA A 343 1.99 -15.88 -5.51
N ALA A 344 0.71 -15.49 -5.61
CA ALA A 344 0.10 -15.16 -6.91
C ALA A 344 0.82 -14.01 -7.63
N VAL A 345 1.43 -13.07 -6.90
CA VAL A 345 2.28 -12.02 -7.52
C VAL A 345 3.55 -12.63 -8.11
N SER A 346 4.22 -13.52 -7.38
CA SER A 346 5.43 -14.19 -7.85
C SER A 346 5.17 -15.11 -9.04
N ILE A 347 4.08 -15.88 -9.00
CA ILE A 347 3.65 -16.75 -10.10
C ILE A 347 3.34 -15.91 -11.34
N ASP A 348 2.63 -14.79 -11.20
CA ASP A 348 2.36 -13.85 -12.30
C ASP A 348 3.66 -13.28 -12.90
N GLN A 349 4.65 -12.94 -12.07
CA GLN A 349 5.98 -12.50 -12.54
C GLN A 349 6.69 -13.60 -13.32
N TYR A 350 6.71 -14.83 -12.79
CA TYR A 350 7.32 -15.99 -13.42
C TYR A 350 6.71 -16.28 -14.79
N LEU A 351 5.38 -16.41 -14.86
CA LEU A 351 4.63 -16.71 -16.08
C LEU A 351 4.72 -15.58 -17.12
N SER A 352 4.94 -14.34 -16.68
CA SER A 352 5.15 -13.20 -17.57
C SER A 352 6.61 -13.05 -18.05
N GLY A 353 7.51 -13.97 -17.69
CA GLY A 353 8.94 -13.87 -18.01
C GLY A 353 9.66 -12.71 -17.32
N LYS A 354 9.09 -12.17 -16.23
CA LYS A 354 9.68 -11.07 -15.45
C LYS A 354 10.55 -11.63 -14.32
N PRO A 355 11.51 -10.85 -13.80
CA PRO A 355 12.22 -11.20 -12.56
C PRO A 355 11.22 -11.46 -11.42
N VAL A 356 11.37 -12.60 -10.74
CA VAL A 356 10.50 -13.06 -9.66
C VAL A 356 10.95 -12.41 -8.34
N THR A 357 10.56 -11.16 -8.14
CA THR A 357 10.94 -10.37 -6.95
C THR A 357 9.93 -10.45 -5.82
N GLY A 358 8.75 -11.03 -6.08
CA GLY A 358 7.63 -11.09 -5.14
C GLY A 358 6.89 -9.78 -5.02
N SER A 359 6.18 -9.59 -3.90
CA SER A 359 5.38 -8.39 -3.66
C SER A 359 6.26 -7.17 -3.34
N GLU A 360 5.95 -6.04 -3.99
CA GLU A 360 6.71 -4.80 -3.80
C GLU A 360 6.59 -4.26 -2.36
N LYS A 361 7.74 -3.99 -1.73
CA LYS A 361 7.82 -3.38 -0.41
C LYS A 361 8.00 -1.88 -0.54
N THR A 362 6.90 -1.15 -0.35
CA THR A 362 6.91 0.31 -0.40
C THR A 362 7.33 0.91 0.94
N PHE A 363 8.00 2.06 0.90
CA PHE A 363 8.39 2.82 2.08
C PHE A 363 7.14 3.16 2.92
N ASN A 364 7.28 3.07 4.24
CA ASN A 364 6.23 3.44 5.18
C ASN A 364 6.84 4.23 6.34
N SER A 365 6.58 5.54 6.38
CA SER A 365 6.86 6.37 7.56
C SER A 365 5.92 5.95 8.68
N ARG A 366 6.43 5.99 9.91
CA ARG A 366 5.65 5.70 11.12
C ARG A 366 5.81 6.84 12.12
N ILE A 367 4.71 7.23 12.75
CA ILE A 367 4.71 8.18 13.89
C ILE A 367 5.35 7.54 15.13
N GLY A 368 5.23 6.21 15.25
CA GLY A 368 5.58 5.46 16.46
C GLY A 368 4.47 5.51 17.53
N LYS A 369 4.86 5.28 18.78
CA LYS A 369 3.97 5.43 19.95
C LYS A 369 3.58 6.91 20.07
N LEU A 370 2.29 7.17 20.27
CA LEU A 370 1.83 8.53 20.53
C LEU A 370 2.33 8.98 21.91
N ARG A 371 2.73 10.25 22.00
CA ARG A 371 2.92 10.95 23.28
C ARG A 371 1.56 11.35 23.83
N ASP A 372 1.54 11.70 25.12
CA ASP A 372 0.36 12.21 25.80
C ASP A 372 -0.18 13.44 25.03
N ASP A 373 -1.50 13.59 25.01
CA ASP A 373 -2.27 14.60 24.25
C ASP A 373 -2.27 14.50 22.73
N GLU A 374 -1.36 13.77 22.08
CA GLU A 374 -1.38 13.65 20.61
C GLU A 374 -2.66 12.99 20.11
N ILE A 375 -3.21 12.07 20.90
CA ILE A 375 -4.47 11.39 20.59
C ILE A 375 -5.65 12.37 20.46
N ASN A 376 -5.62 13.49 21.21
CA ASN A 376 -6.65 14.52 21.15
C ASN A 376 -6.71 15.20 19.78
N ASN A 377 -5.60 15.26 19.03
CA ASN A 377 -5.61 15.78 17.67
C ASN A 377 -6.42 14.89 16.72
N PHE A 378 -6.36 13.57 16.91
CA PHE A 378 -7.15 12.63 16.11
C PHE A 378 -8.62 12.62 16.53
N LEU A 379 -8.89 12.65 17.84
CA LEU A 379 -10.26 12.60 18.39
C LEU A 379 -11.14 13.75 17.93
N ARG A 380 -10.57 14.93 17.63
CA ARG A 380 -11.32 16.10 17.12
C ARG A 380 -12.09 15.83 15.82
N ASN A 381 -11.69 14.82 15.05
CA ASN A 381 -12.30 14.48 13.78
C ASN A 381 -12.98 13.10 13.80
N ALA A 382 -13.13 12.49 14.97
CA ALA A 382 -13.73 11.18 15.14
C ALA A 382 -14.93 11.26 16.11
N SER A 383 -15.93 10.39 15.93
CA SER A 383 -17.05 10.31 16.86
C SER A 383 -16.58 9.80 18.23
N ASP A 384 -17.08 10.41 19.30
CA ASP A 384 -16.90 10.01 20.69
C ASP A 384 -17.88 8.89 21.12
N SER A 385 -18.74 8.43 20.21
CA SER A 385 -19.68 7.33 20.47
C SER A 385 -18.99 6.09 21.04
N PRO A 386 -19.65 5.35 21.95
CA PRO A 386 -19.15 4.08 22.45
C PRO A 386 -19.01 3.07 21.30
N ARG A 387 -18.16 2.05 21.50
CA ARG A 387 -18.01 0.96 20.54
C ARG A 387 -19.33 0.22 20.34
N GLU A 388 -19.74 0.05 19.10
CA GLU A 388 -20.93 -0.72 18.75
C GLU A 388 -20.70 -2.22 18.99
N VAL A 389 -21.73 -2.88 19.46
CA VAL A 389 -21.76 -4.33 19.70
C VAL A 389 -23.06 -4.89 19.10
N PRO A 390 -23.00 -5.98 18.32
CA PRO A 390 -24.20 -6.63 17.81
C PRO A 390 -25.10 -7.13 18.94
N ALA A 391 -26.40 -7.23 18.69
CA ALA A 391 -27.38 -7.68 19.68
C ALA A 391 -27.09 -9.10 20.20
N ARG A 392 -26.54 -9.98 19.35
CA ARG A 392 -26.15 -11.34 19.71
C ARG A 392 -24.72 -11.62 19.27
N LYS A 393 -24.04 -12.55 19.97
CA LYS A 393 -22.61 -12.86 19.83
C LYS A 393 -22.15 -13.17 18.39
N TYR A 394 -23.02 -13.74 17.55
CA TYR A 394 -22.69 -14.15 16.18
C TYR A 394 -23.37 -13.29 15.10
N ASP A 395 -24.06 -12.21 15.48
CA ASP A 395 -24.71 -11.33 14.53
C ASP A 395 -23.70 -10.35 13.89
N GLY A 396 -24.10 -9.76 12.76
CA GLY A 396 -23.40 -8.65 12.13
C GLY A 396 -23.88 -7.30 12.67
N PHE A 397 -23.39 -6.22 12.09
CA PHE A 397 -23.96 -4.90 12.36
C PHE A 397 -25.19 -4.64 11.49
N GLU A 398 -26.17 -3.96 12.07
CA GLU A 398 -27.20 -3.25 11.30
C GLU A 398 -26.61 -1.99 10.62
N PRO A 399 -27.25 -1.45 9.57
CA PRO A 399 -26.69 -0.34 8.79
C PRO A 399 -26.27 0.88 9.61
N GLU A 400 -27.12 1.31 10.55
CA GLU A 400 -26.82 2.47 11.38
C GLU A 400 -25.67 2.20 12.37
N GLN A 401 -25.61 0.97 12.92
CA GLN A 401 -24.50 0.56 13.79
C GLN A 401 -23.18 0.59 13.03
N ALA A 402 -23.17 0.05 11.80
CA ALA A 402 -21.97 0.06 10.97
C ALA A 402 -21.50 1.49 10.65
N GLN A 403 -22.42 2.41 10.36
CA GLN A 403 -22.05 3.81 10.11
C GLN A 403 -21.51 4.51 11.36
N ARG A 404 -22.18 4.38 12.52
CA ARG A 404 -21.70 4.96 13.79
C ARG A 404 -20.34 4.40 14.20
N GLU A 405 -20.16 3.08 14.10
CA GLU A 405 -18.88 2.44 14.39
C GLU A 405 -17.78 2.85 13.41
N ALA A 406 -18.11 3.06 12.13
CA ALA A 406 -17.14 3.54 11.15
C ALA A 406 -16.69 4.98 11.45
N GLN A 407 -17.60 5.85 11.89
CA GLN A 407 -17.31 7.23 12.31
C GLN A 407 -16.40 7.32 13.54
N ARG A 408 -16.16 6.20 14.25
CA ARG A 408 -15.19 6.13 15.35
C ARG A 408 -13.73 6.06 14.87
N CYS A 409 -13.46 5.89 13.58
CA CYS A 409 -12.10 5.86 13.04
C CYS A 409 -11.36 7.18 13.29
N LEU A 410 -10.08 7.08 13.68
CA LEU A 410 -9.21 8.24 13.91
C LEU A 410 -8.57 8.79 12.61
N ASP A 411 -8.78 8.15 11.47
CA ASP A 411 -8.14 8.50 10.18
C ASP A 411 -6.64 8.80 10.28
N CYS A 412 -5.94 7.92 11.00
CA CYS A 412 -4.53 8.04 11.31
C CYS A 412 -3.58 7.69 10.16
N ASP A 413 -4.10 7.18 9.04
CA ASP A 413 -3.34 6.95 7.81
C ASP A 413 -3.10 8.25 7.04
N CYS A 414 -2.15 8.22 6.11
CA CYS A 414 -1.94 9.34 5.21
C CYS A 414 -3.08 9.42 4.18
N ARG A 415 -3.50 10.65 3.86
CA ARG A 415 -4.50 10.95 2.82
C ARG A 415 -3.92 10.99 1.40
N LYS A 416 -2.59 10.81 1.26
CA LYS A 416 -1.88 10.81 -0.02
C LYS A 416 -0.89 9.63 -0.16
N PRO A 417 -1.25 8.39 0.21
CA PRO A 417 -0.26 7.31 0.31
C PRO A 417 0.21 6.83 -1.07
N VAL A 418 -0.61 6.95 -2.12
CA VAL A 418 -0.31 6.39 -3.46
C VAL A 418 0.60 7.31 -4.27
N ASP A 419 0.33 8.61 -4.28
CA ASP A 419 0.99 9.62 -5.13
C ASP A 419 1.90 10.58 -4.35
N CYS A 420 2.22 10.26 -3.09
CA CYS A 420 3.24 10.99 -2.32
C CYS A 420 4.63 10.76 -2.93
N LYS A 421 5.21 11.83 -3.47
CA LYS A 421 6.54 11.80 -4.08
C LYS A 421 7.63 11.45 -3.07
N LEU A 422 7.50 11.91 -1.82
CA LEU A 422 8.47 11.58 -0.76
C LEU A 422 8.48 10.07 -0.50
N ARG A 423 7.30 9.43 -0.47
CA ARG A 423 7.19 7.98 -0.29
C ARG A 423 7.72 7.21 -1.50
N ARG A 424 7.39 7.63 -2.73
CA ARG A 424 7.93 7.05 -3.97
C ARG A 424 9.46 7.06 -3.95
N TYR A 425 10.06 8.25 -3.82
CA TYR A 425 11.51 8.37 -3.87
C TYR A 425 12.20 7.74 -2.64
N ALA A 426 11.59 7.74 -1.46
CA ALA A 426 12.12 7.01 -0.32
C ALA A 426 12.17 5.49 -0.56
N THR A 427 11.19 4.95 -1.32
CA THR A 427 11.19 3.54 -1.74
C THR A 427 12.31 3.28 -2.74
N GLU A 428 12.35 4.08 -3.81
CA GLU A 428 13.31 3.96 -4.91
C GLU A 428 14.77 4.02 -4.44
N TYR A 429 15.11 4.99 -3.57
CA TYR A 429 16.47 5.16 -3.09
C TYR A 429 16.77 4.37 -1.80
N GLY A 430 15.82 3.60 -1.27
CA GLY A 430 16.00 2.81 -0.04
C GLY A 430 16.28 3.66 1.20
N ALA A 431 15.64 4.82 1.31
CA ALA A 431 15.85 5.76 2.40
C ALA A 431 15.32 5.22 3.74
N ARG A 432 16.03 5.51 4.84
CA ARG A 432 15.64 5.08 6.19
C ARG A 432 15.19 6.26 7.05
N GLN A 433 13.93 6.23 7.49
CA GLN A 433 13.35 7.32 8.31
C GLN A 433 14.20 7.67 9.54
N ASN A 434 14.75 6.66 10.22
CA ASN A 434 15.48 6.84 11.48
C ASN A 434 17.00 6.94 11.29
N ARG A 435 17.49 7.24 10.08
CA ARG A 435 18.93 7.40 9.83
C ARG A 435 19.52 8.51 10.66
N TYR A 436 18.88 9.68 10.65
CA TYR A 436 19.23 10.82 11.48
C TYR A 436 18.30 10.85 12.68
N LYS A 437 18.87 10.69 13.88
CA LYS A 437 18.10 10.75 15.13
C LYS A 437 17.95 12.21 15.53
N ASN A 438 16.72 12.63 15.76
CA ASN A 438 16.38 13.92 16.35
C ASN A 438 15.25 13.73 17.37
N GLU A 439 15.03 14.72 18.23
CA GLU A 439 13.82 14.76 19.02
C GLU A 439 12.60 14.87 18.09
N ARG A 440 11.73 13.87 18.16
CA ARG A 440 10.52 13.80 17.34
C ARG A 440 9.60 14.98 17.69
N ARG A 441 9.08 15.69 16.68
CA ARG A 441 8.01 16.68 16.88
C ARG A 441 6.70 16.05 17.33
N LEU A 442 5.84 16.88 17.90
CA LEU A 442 4.45 16.52 18.17
C LEU A 442 3.66 16.46 16.85
N PHE A 443 2.87 15.41 16.69
CA PHE A 443 1.85 15.32 15.68
C PHE A 443 0.83 16.44 15.90
N THR A 444 0.59 17.21 14.85
CA THR A 444 -0.37 18.30 14.84
C THR A 444 -1.17 18.27 13.56
N GLN A 445 -2.43 18.67 13.66
CA GLN A 445 -3.37 18.68 12.55
C GLN A 445 -4.23 19.94 12.63
N LYS A 446 -4.33 20.67 11.52
CA LYS A 446 -5.11 21.90 11.39
C LYS A 446 -6.25 21.65 10.42
N ALA A 447 -7.46 21.52 10.95
CA ALA A 447 -8.67 21.17 10.21
C ALA A 447 -9.70 22.32 10.13
N GLN A 448 -9.28 23.57 10.39
CA GLN A 448 -10.19 24.73 10.44
C GLN A 448 -10.74 25.15 9.07
N HIS A 449 -10.02 24.83 7.97
CA HIS A 449 -10.52 25.11 6.62
C HIS A 449 -11.68 24.14 6.29
N PRO A 450 -12.74 24.57 5.59
CA PRO A 450 -13.88 23.70 5.25
C PRO A 450 -13.44 22.41 4.56
N ASP A 451 -12.67 22.50 3.47
CA ASP A 451 -12.30 21.34 2.64
C ASP A 451 -10.90 20.76 2.89
N VAL A 452 -10.01 21.49 3.56
CA VAL A 452 -8.58 21.19 3.61
C VAL A 452 -8.14 20.88 5.03
N ILE A 453 -7.24 19.90 5.14
CA ILE A 453 -6.50 19.59 6.35
C ILE A 453 -5.01 19.88 6.12
N TYR A 454 -4.38 20.52 7.10
CA TYR A 454 -2.96 20.81 7.08
C TYR A 454 -2.23 20.11 8.23
N GLU A 455 -1.28 19.24 7.89
CA GLU A 455 -0.44 18.50 8.81
C GLU A 455 1.01 18.94 8.63
N PRO A 456 1.49 19.93 9.42
CA PRO A 456 2.82 20.51 9.22
C PRO A 456 3.95 19.50 9.40
N GLY A 457 3.74 18.44 10.20
CA GLY A 457 4.69 17.34 10.36
C GLY A 457 4.99 16.56 9.07
N LYS A 458 4.14 16.66 8.03
CA LYS A 458 4.40 16.03 6.71
C LYS A 458 5.05 17.00 5.72
N CYS A 459 5.22 18.28 6.08
CA CYS A 459 5.66 19.32 5.17
C CYS A 459 7.17 19.30 4.96
N ILE A 460 7.62 19.11 3.73
CA ILE A 460 9.05 19.23 3.34
C ILE A 460 9.49 20.67 3.05
N LYS A 461 8.66 21.66 3.40
CA LYS A 461 8.96 23.10 3.27
C LYS A 461 9.36 23.53 1.84
N CYS A 462 8.80 22.86 0.83
CA CYS A 462 9.13 23.10 -0.58
C CYS A 462 8.72 24.48 -1.13
N GLY A 463 7.83 25.20 -0.43
CA GLY A 463 7.37 26.53 -0.83
C GLY A 463 6.38 26.58 -2.00
N LEU A 464 5.99 25.45 -2.60
CA LEU A 464 5.05 25.45 -3.74
C LEU A 464 3.70 26.09 -3.39
N CYS A 465 3.14 25.75 -2.23
CA CYS A 465 1.88 26.35 -1.76
C CYS A 465 1.97 27.86 -1.52
N ILE A 466 3.15 28.38 -1.14
CA ILE A 466 3.40 29.82 -0.97
C ILE A 466 3.36 30.51 -2.33
N GLN A 467 4.06 29.95 -3.33
CA GLN A 467 4.08 30.50 -4.68
C GLN A 467 2.71 30.47 -5.34
N ILE A 468 1.98 29.36 -5.18
CA ILE A 468 0.61 29.20 -5.70
C ILE A 468 -0.35 30.20 -5.05
N ALA A 469 -0.27 30.39 -3.72
CA ALA A 469 -1.10 31.37 -3.02
C ALA A 469 -0.79 32.82 -3.47
N ALA A 470 0.49 33.13 -3.69
CA ALA A 470 0.91 34.44 -4.21
C ALA A 470 0.42 34.68 -5.65
N GLU A 471 0.53 33.68 -6.53
CA GLU A 471 0.03 33.73 -7.90
C GLU A 471 -1.48 33.95 -7.94
N ALA A 472 -2.22 33.28 -7.06
CA ALA A 472 -3.67 33.44 -6.91
C ALA A 472 -4.09 34.76 -6.24
N LYS A 473 -3.13 35.60 -5.84
CA LYS A 473 -3.35 36.86 -5.11
C LYS A 473 -4.22 36.64 -3.87
N GLU A 474 -3.89 35.62 -3.08
CA GLU A 474 -4.46 35.42 -1.76
C GLU A 474 -4.12 36.62 -0.87
N ARG A 475 -5.11 37.16 -0.15
CA ARG A 475 -4.92 38.38 0.66
C ARG A 475 -3.86 38.18 1.76
N LEU A 476 -3.87 37.02 2.41
CA LEU A 476 -2.89 36.63 3.42
C LEU A 476 -1.89 35.60 2.88
N GLY A 477 -2.38 34.61 2.13
CA GLY A 477 -1.57 33.54 1.56
C GLY A 477 -0.89 32.67 2.63
N LEU A 478 0.24 32.09 2.25
CA LEU A 478 1.12 31.32 3.12
C LEU A 478 2.52 31.92 3.07
N THR A 479 3.31 31.73 4.12
CA THR A 479 4.72 32.10 4.16
C THR A 479 5.52 31.14 5.04
N PHE A 480 6.84 31.26 4.99
CA PHE A 480 7.71 30.67 6.00
C PHE A 480 7.72 31.54 7.25
N ILE A 481 7.52 30.93 8.42
CA ILE A 481 7.65 31.57 9.73
C ILE A 481 8.66 30.79 10.57
N GLY A 482 9.34 31.48 11.49
CA GLY A 482 10.42 30.90 12.31
C GLY A 482 11.79 31.01 11.64
N ARG A 483 12.81 30.47 12.29
CA ARG A 483 14.21 30.42 11.80
C ARG A 483 14.85 29.07 12.14
N GLY A 484 15.85 28.66 11.36
CA GLY A 484 16.56 27.41 11.58
C GLY A 484 15.65 26.18 11.54
N PHE A 485 15.76 25.31 12.53
CA PHE A 485 14.91 24.12 12.60
C PHE A 485 13.43 24.46 12.79
N ASP A 486 13.10 25.57 13.44
CA ASP A 486 11.71 25.99 13.74
C ASP A 486 10.95 26.55 12.54
N VAL A 487 11.58 26.59 11.35
CA VAL A 487 10.89 27.05 10.13
C VAL A 487 9.70 26.14 9.83
N GLN A 488 8.54 26.75 9.65
CA GLN A 488 7.31 26.08 9.21
C GLN A 488 6.56 26.92 8.18
N VAL A 489 5.67 26.29 7.42
CA VAL A 489 4.74 26.98 6.52
C VAL A 489 3.48 27.31 7.30
N ALA A 490 3.06 28.58 7.28
CA ALA A 490 1.84 29.03 7.97
C ALA A 490 1.25 30.27 7.31
N VAL A 491 0.06 30.66 7.75
CA VAL A 491 -0.52 31.97 7.39
C VAL A 491 0.12 33.04 8.27
N PRO A 492 0.47 34.23 7.72
CA PRO A 492 1.00 35.34 8.50
C PRO A 492 0.12 35.72 9.71
N PHE A 493 0.75 36.30 10.73
CA PHE A 493 0.08 36.83 11.94
C PHE A 493 -0.74 35.79 12.74
N GLY A 494 -0.37 34.51 12.66
CA GLY A 494 -1.03 33.44 13.42
C GLY A 494 -2.46 33.13 12.96
N ARG A 495 -2.85 33.56 11.76
CA ARG A 495 -4.20 33.34 11.22
C ARG A 495 -4.39 31.89 10.77
N SER A 496 -5.65 31.51 10.54
CA SER A 496 -6.02 30.14 10.18
C SER A 496 -5.77 29.85 8.69
N ILE A 497 -5.57 28.57 8.34
CA ILE A 497 -5.43 28.12 6.94
C ILE A 497 -6.65 28.56 6.10
N SER A 498 -7.85 28.57 6.69
CA SER A 498 -9.08 29.05 6.04
C SER A 498 -9.00 30.52 5.60
N GLU A 499 -8.23 31.34 6.30
CA GLU A 499 -8.06 32.75 5.96
C GLU A 499 -6.93 32.99 4.95
N GLY A 500 -5.94 32.10 4.94
CA GLY A 500 -4.79 32.17 4.04
C GLY A 500 -5.04 31.58 2.65
N LEU A 501 -5.91 30.58 2.53
CA LEU A 501 -6.21 29.88 1.28
C LEU A 501 -7.71 29.94 0.99
N LYS A 502 -8.20 31.02 0.38
CA LYS A 502 -9.62 31.14 -0.01
C LYS A 502 -9.89 30.74 -1.46
N LYS A 503 -8.92 30.94 -2.34
CA LYS A 503 -8.98 30.73 -3.79
C LYS A 503 -8.10 29.58 -4.24
N ALA A 504 -6.93 29.43 -3.60
CA ALA A 504 -5.85 28.57 -4.08
C ALA A 504 -5.79 27.19 -3.40
N ALA A 505 -6.70 26.92 -2.47
CA ALA A 505 -6.70 25.71 -1.63
C ALA A 505 -6.56 24.41 -2.44
N ALA A 506 -7.41 24.22 -3.46
CA ALA A 506 -7.39 23.02 -4.30
C ALA A 506 -6.06 22.85 -5.07
N LYS A 507 -5.55 23.92 -5.70
CA LYS A 507 -4.27 23.90 -6.43
C LYS A 507 -3.10 23.61 -5.48
N CYS A 508 -3.12 24.15 -4.26
CA CYS A 508 -2.13 23.87 -3.21
C CYS A 508 -2.14 22.40 -2.77
N VAL A 509 -3.33 21.80 -2.58
CA VAL A 509 -3.47 20.37 -2.23
C VAL A 509 -2.94 19.47 -3.35
N GLN A 510 -3.36 19.72 -4.58
CA GLN A 510 -2.92 18.95 -5.76
C GLN A 510 -1.40 19.01 -5.95
N SER A 511 -0.80 20.19 -5.73
CA SER A 511 0.64 20.42 -5.88
C SER A 511 1.48 19.98 -4.68
N CYS A 512 0.86 19.62 -3.55
CA CYS A 512 1.60 19.21 -2.37
C CYS A 512 2.29 17.85 -2.60
N PRO A 513 3.63 17.75 -2.51
CA PRO A 513 4.34 16.51 -2.84
C PRO A 513 4.21 15.41 -1.78
N THR A 514 3.79 15.75 -0.57
CA THR A 514 3.80 14.83 0.60
C THR A 514 2.45 14.59 1.26
N GLY A 515 1.40 15.27 0.80
CA GLY A 515 0.08 15.22 1.44
C GLY A 515 0.01 15.99 2.77
N ALA A 516 0.96 16.90 3.03
CA ALA A 516 0.87 17.82 4.16
C ALA A 516 -0.37 18.72 4.07
N LEU A 517 -0.73 19.14 2.85
CA LEU A 517 -2.05 19.68 2.53
C LEU A 517 -2.83 18.59 1.79
N ALA A 518 -3.99 18.23 2.32
CA ALA A 518 -4.89 17.23 1.74
C ALA A 518 -6.35 17.67 1.85
N PHE A 519 -7.22 17.09 1.04
CA PHE A 519 -8.66 17.24 1.23
C PHE A 519 -9.10 16.44 2.46
N LYS A 520 -10.13 16.89 3.17
CA LYS A 520 -10.65 16.16 4.34
C LYS A 520 -11.21 14.77 3.98
N ASN A 521 -11.86 14.66 2.82
CA ASN A 521 -12.67 13.51 2.41
C ASN A 521 -11.95 12.50 1.49
N THR A 522 -10.62 12.58 1.37
CA THR A 522 -9.79 11.67 0.54
C THR A 522 -9.36 10.40 1.26
#